data_AF-A0A161YRZ9-F1
#
_entry.id   AF-A0A161YRZ9-F1
#
_cell.length_a   1.000
_cell.length_b   1.000
_cell.length_c   1.000
_cell.angle_alpha   90.00
_cell.angle_beta   90.00
_cell.angle_gamma   90.00
#
_symmetry.space_group_name_H-M   'P 1'
#
loop_
_entity.id
_entity.type
_entity.pdbx_description
1 polymer ?
#
loop_
_entity_poly.entity_id
_entity_poly.type
_entity_poly.pdbx_seq_one_letter_code
_entity_poly.pdbx_strand_id
1 'polypeptide(L)'
;MNFRLPKYHSPDFTKDQFVAAPNVIIEKVTIKGVAPENYHATSIYPEYFKVDGKWILASESRMDCVVVLKNDKSLEVKEFRNLDIGDSVILGRNENAESGIYVHVGGFTYNESEEQQSFVFRTGRTRESSYSKDYDSLYELLKHEREHGYILWVLGPAVIFDHDSKNAMAGLIDAGFVDVIFAGNALATHDLEGSILRTALGQNIYTQQSVFNGHYNHIDIINKARRAGSLEKFVEQENIKDGVVYSCIKNNIPLYLLVP
;
A
#
# COMPACT_ATOMS: atom_id res chain seq x y z
N MET A 1 19.52 5.06 15.35
CA MET A 1 18.86 4.18 16.34
C MET A 1 18.40 2.96 15.57
N ASN A 2 18.67 1.74 16.02
CA ASN A 2 18.20 0.56 15.29
C ASN A 2 16.67 0.55 15.27
N PHE A 3 16.09 0.33 14.08
CA PHE A 3 14.65 0.16 13.93
C PHE A 3 14.15 -1.02 14.78
N ARG A 4 12.97 -0.86 15.39
CA ARG A 4 12.31 -1.90 16.17
C ARG A 4 10.85 -1.97 15.75
N LEU A 5 10.43 -3.13 15.24
CA LEU A 5 9.04 -3.39 14.91
C LEU A 5 8.13 -3.19 16.13
N PRO A 6 7.03 -2.42 16.01
CA PRO A 6 6.03 -2.32 17.06
C PRO A 6 5.52 -3.70 17.45
N LYS A 7 5.48 -3.97 18.77
CA LYS A 7 4.96 -5.24 19.27
C LYS A 7 3.44 -5.20 19.30
N TYR A 8 2.80 -6.19 18.70
CA TYR A 8 1.37 -6.38 18.82
C TYR A 8 0.98 -6.95 20.19
N HIS A 9 -0.05 -6.38 20.80
CA HIS A 9 -0.62 -6.80 22.07
C HIS A 9 -2.06 -7.29 21.87
N SER A 10 -2.26 -8.61 21.85
CA SER A 10 -3.60 -9.20 21.68
C SER A 10 -4.54 -8.86 22.85
N PRO A 11 -5.85 -8.78 22.61
CA PRO A 11 -6.83 -8.61 23.68
C PRO A 11 -6.82 -9.80 24.64
N ASP A 12 -7.10 -9.53 25.91
CA ASP A 12 -7.32 -10.57 26.91
C ASP A 12 -8.78 -11.06 26.84
N PHE A 13 -8.99 -12.15 26.10
CA PHE A 13 -10.31 -12.76 25.89
C PHE A 13 -10.85 -13.51 27.11
N THR A 14 -10.14 -13.52 28.25
CA THR A 14 -10.65 -14.11 29.50
C THR A 14 -11.59 -13.18 30.26
N LYS A 15 -11.63 -11.89 29.90
CA LYS A 15 -12.52 -10.90 30.52
C LYS A 15 -14.00 -11.21 30.23
N ASP A 16 -14.86 -10.92 31.20
CA ASP A 16 -16.30 -11.22 31.16
C ASP A 16 -16.99 -10.73 29.89
N GLN A 17 -16.66 -9.53 29.40
CA GLN A 17 -17.25 -8.98 28.17
C GLN A 17 -17.02 -9.89 26.95
N PHE A 18 -15.88 -10.57 26.87
CA PHE A 18 -15.51 -11.44 25.76
C PHE A 18 -16.02 -12.86 25.96
N VAL A 19 -16.09 -13.33 27.20
CA VAL A 19 -16.64 -14.64 27.55
C VAL A 19 -18.16 -14.66 27.36
N ALA A 20 -18.86 -13.59 27.80
CA ALA A 20 -20.31 -13.45 27.70
C ALA A 20 -20.81 -13.05 26.30
N ALA A 21 -19.94 -12.50 25.44
CA ALA A 21 -20.29 -12.15 24.07
C ALA A 21 -20.90 -13.34 23.29
N PRO A 22 -21.90 -13.11 22.42
CA PRO A 22 -22.44 -14.16 21.58
C PRO A 22 -21.45 -14.56 20.48
N ASN A 23 -21.71 -15.70 19.83
CA ASN A 23 -21.08 -15.96 18.54
C ASN A 23 -21.64 -15.03 17.47
N VAL A 24 -20.85 -14.77 16.43
CA VAL A 24 -21.29 -13.99 15.27
C VAL A 24 -22.52 -14.59 14.60
N ILE A 25 -23.39 -13.73 14.10
CA ILE A 25 -24.50 -14.10 13.25
C ILE A 25 -24.01 -14.06 11.80
N ILE A 26 -24.49 -14.99 10.97
CA ILE A 26 -24.15 -15.06 9.56
C ILE A 26 -25.41 -15.13 8.70
N GLU A 27 -25.32 -14.59 7.49
CA GLU A 27 -26.33 -14.75 6.46
C GLU A 27 -25.70 -15.08 5.12
N LYS A 28 -26.43 -15.83 4.29
CA LYS A 28 -25.97 -16.28 2.98
C LYS A 28 -26.15 -15.18 1.95
N VAL A 29 -25.11 -14.92 1.16
CA VAL A 29 -25.21 -14.07 -0.03
C VAL A 29 -26.19 -14.70 -1.03
N THR A 30 -27.19 -13.93 -1.46
CA THR A 30 -28.21 -14.36 -2.43
C THR A 30 -28.00 -13.76 -3.81
N ILE A 31 -27.29 -12.63 -3.90
CA ILE A 31 -26.95 -11.93 -5.15
C ILE A 31 -25.44 -11.78 -5.22
N LYS A 32 -24.83 -12.23 -6.31
CA LYS A 32 -23.38 -12.11 -6.52
C LYS A 32 -22.94 -10.65 -6.36
N GLY A 33 -21.90 -10.41 -5.57
CA GLY A 33 -21.35 -9.08 -5.35
C GLY A 33 -22.09 -8.23 -4.31
N VAL A 34 -23.15 -8.75 -3.69
CA VAL A 34 -24.03 -7.98 -2.79
C VAL A 34 -24.08 -8.66 -1.42
N ALA A 35 -23.64 -7.97 -0.38
CA ALA A 35 -23.72 -8.45 0.99
C ALA A 35 -25.18 -8.40 1.50
N PRO A 36 -25.58 -9.32 2.40
CA PRO A 36 -26.87 -9.23 3.11
C PRO A 36 -26.96 -7.95 3.94
N GLU A 37 -28.18 -7.54 4.31
CA GLU A 37 -28.36 -6.41 5.20
C GLU A 37 -27.66 -6.62 6.54
N ASN A 38 -27.29 -5.53 7.22
CA ASN A 38 -26.61 -5.57 8.51
C ASN A 38 -25.24 -6.28 8.52
N TYR A 39 -24.58 -6.45 7.36
CA TYR A 39 -23.20 -6.94 7.27
C TYR A 39 -22.25 -6.10 8.14
N HIS A 40 -21.17 -6.71 8.63
CA HIS A 40 -20.07 -5.97 9.24
C HIS A 40 -19.09 -5.46 8.19
N ALA A 41 -18.74 -4.17 8.23
CA ALA A 41 -17.76 -3.57 7.33
C ALA A 41 -16.41 -3.47 8.05
N THR A 42 -15.36 -4.04 7.48
CA THR A 42 -14.04 -4.03 8.10
C THR A 42 -13.40 -2.63 8.03
N SER A 43 -12.60 -2.33 9.04
CA SER A 43 -11.79 -1.13 9.21
C SER A 43 -10.31 -1.39 8.86
N ILE A 44 -9.42 -0.50 9.30
CA ILE A 44 -7.96 -0.69 9.20
C ILE A 44 -7.36 -1.41 10.41
N TYR A 45 -8.14 -1.62 11.48
CA TYR A 45 -7.64 -2.21 12.71
C TYR A 45 -7.74 -3.74 12.69
N PRO A 46 -7.00 -4.44 13.57
CA PRO A 46 -7.19 -5.87 13.79
C PRO A 46 -8.59 -6.15 14.36
N GLU A 47 -9.34 -7.05 13.72
CA GLU A 47 -10.71 -7.36 14.11
C GLU A 47 -10.87 -8.84 14.44
N TYR A 48 -11.54 -9.11 15.55
CA TYR A 48 -11.79 -10.45 16.05
C TYR A 48 -13.27 -10.78 15.96
N PHE A 49 -13.55 -12.04 15.63
CA PHE A 49 -14.89 -12.56 15.47
C PHE A 49 -15.05 -13.81 16.32
N LYS A 50 -16.12 -13.87 17.12
CA LYS A 50 -16.40 -15.01 18.00
C LYS A 50 -17.13 -16.10 17.23
N VAL A 51 -16.46 -17.21 16.98
CA VAL A 51 -16.97 -18.37 16.25
C VAL A 51 -16.85 -19.59 17.13
N ASP A 52 -17.95 -20.31 17.33
CA ASP A 52 -18.02 -21.52 18.18
C ASP A 52 -17.31 -21.35 19.55
N GLY A 53 -17.52 -20.19 20.18
CA GLY A 53 -16.97 -19.83 21.49
C GLY A 53 -15.55 -19.29 21.48
N LYS A 54 -14.88 -19.22 20.33
CA LYS A 54 -13.48 -18.77 20.19
C LYS A 54 -13.39 -17.45 19.44
N TRP A 55 -12.55 -16.54 19.92
CA TRP A 55 -12.22 -15.30 19.22
C TRP A 55 -11.13 -15.56 18.18
N ILE A 56 -11.47 -15.34 16.91
CA ILE A 56 -10.58 -15.57 15.77
C ILE A 56 -10.25 -14.22 15.14
N LEU A 57 -8.96 -13.94 14.94
CA LEU A 57 -8.48 -12.74 14.24
C LEU A 57 -8.73 -12.90 12.74
N ALA A 58 -9.32 -11.90 12.10
CA ALA A 58 -9.39 -11.84 10.64
C ALA A 58 -7.98 -11.59 10.05
N SER A 59 -7.48 -12.54 9.26
CA SER A 59 -6.23 -12.40 8.51
C SER A 59 -6.44 -11.55 7.25
N GLU A 60 -5.34 -10.99 6.72
CA GLU A 60 -5.35 -10.20 5.47
C GLU A 60 -6.40 -9.08 5.48
N SER A 61 -6.56 -8.45 6.65
CA SER A 61 -7.56 -7.40 6.85
C SER A 61 -7.35 -6.23 5.89
N ARG A 62 -8.46 -5.70 5.40
CA ARG A 62 -8.54 -4.53 4.54
C ARG A 62 -9.82 -3.79 4.87
N MET A 63 -9.76 -2.46 4.89
CA MET A 63 -10.96 -1.65 5.07
C MET A 63 -11.96 -1.78 3.92
N ASP A 64 -13.22 -1.44 4.16
CA ASP A 64 -14.31 -1.44 3.18
C ASP A 64 -14.56 -2.83 2.55
N CYS A 65 -14.37 -3.88 3.34
CA CYS A 65 -14.65 -5.27 2.98
C CYS A 65 -15.69 -5.87 3.94
N VAL A 66 -16.09 -7.12 3.69
CA VAL A 66 -16.91 -7.93 4.58
C VAL A 66 -16.18 -9.19 4.99
N VAL A 67 -16.57 -9.79 6.11
CA VAL A 67 -15.97 -11.04 6.58
C VAL A 67 -16.88 -12.22 6.26
N VAL A 68 -16.33 -13.21 5.56
CA VAL A 68 -16.98 -14.46 5.22
C VAL A 68 -16.48 -15.57 6.14
N LEU A 69 -17.40 -16.26 6.81
CA LEU A 69 -17.12 -17.46 7.58
C LEU A 69 -17.11 -18.68 6.65
N LYS A 70 -15.96 -19.36 6.56
CA LYS A 70 -15.79 -20.57 5.75
C LYS A 70 -16.25 -21.81 6.52
N ASN A 71 -16.43 -22.92 5.81
CA ASN A 71 -16.90 -24.18 6.39
C ASN A 71 -15.93 -24.76 7.43
N ASP A 72 -14.63 -24.52 7.26
CA ASP A 72 -13.57 -24.92 8.19
C ASP A 72 -13.40 -23.95 9.39
N LYS A 73 -14.33 -23.01 9.54
CA LYS A 73 -14.36 -21.97 10.58
C LYS A 73 -13.27 -20.90 10.45
N SER A 74 -12.53 -20.89 9.34
CA SER A 74 -11.65 -19.77 9.00
C SER A 74 -12.47 -18.54 8.56
N LEU A 75 -11.83 -17.37 8.69
CA LEU A 75 -12.39 -16.09 8.27
C LEU A 75 -11.68 -15.62 7.01
N GLU A 76 -12.45 -15.17 6.04
CA GLU A 76 -11.94 -14.59 4.80
C GLU A 76 -12.49 -13.16 4.65
N VAL A 77 -11.61 -12.17 4.51
CA VAL A 77 -12.02 -10.78 4.25
C VAL A 77 -12.15 -10.59 2.75
N LYS A 78 -13.35 -10.21 2.28
CA LYS A 78 -13.67 -10.04 0.85
C LYS A 78 -14.18 -8.65 0.54
N GLU A 79 -13.68 -8.08 -0.57
CA GLU A 79 -14.35 -6.94 -1.21
C GLU A 79 -15.76 -7.36 -1.65
N PHE A 80 -16.74 -6.45 -1.54
CA PHE A 80 -18.14 -6.73 -1.91
C PHE A 80 -18.27 -7.38 -3.30
N ARG A 81 -17.57 -6.84 -4.30
CA ARG A 81 -17.60 -7.35 -5.69
C ARG A 81 -17.11 -8.80 -5.85
N ASN A 82 -16.40 -9.35 -4.87
CA ASN A 82 -15.86 -10.72 -4.87
C ASN A 82 -16.72 -11.70 -4.06
N LEU A 83 -17.88 -11.26 -3.55
CA LEU A 83 -18.84 -12.15 -2.91
C LEU A 83 -19.53 -13.05 -3.94
N ASP A 84 -19.53 -14.35 -3.67
CA ASP A 84 -20.27 -15.33 -4.46
C ASP A 84 -21.55 -15.77 -3.74
N ILE A 85 -22.55 -16.20 -4.51
CA ILE A 85 -23.80 -16.73 -3.95
C ILE A 85 -23.47 -17.92 -3.04
N GLY A 86 -24.00 -17.89 -1.81
CA GLY A 86 -23.74 -18.91 -0.80
C GLY A 86 -22.57 -18.63 0.15
N ASP A 87 -21.82 -17.54 -0.04
CA ASP A 87 -20.87 -17.06 0.97
C ASP A 87 -21.62 -16.71 2.28
N SER A 88 -21.09 -17.14 3.42
CA SER A 88 -21.65 -16.85 4.76
C SER A 88 -21.05 -15.57 5.33
N VAL A 89 -21.70 -14.43 5.09
CA VAL A 89 -21.23 -13.12 5.55
C VAL A 89 -21.61 -12.89 7.00
N ILE A 90 -20.65 -12.40 7.80
CA ILE A 90 -20.87 -12.01 9.20
C ILE A 90 -21.69 -10.71 9.29
N LEU A 91 -22.68 -10.73 10.18
CA LEU A 91 -23.57 -9.61 10.45
C LEU A 91 -23.26 -8.97 11.80
N GLY A 92 -23.46 -7.66 11.88
CA GLY A 92 -23.29 -6.87 13.11
C GLY A 92 -22.79 -5.46 12.82
N ARG A 93 -23.12 -4.52 13.72
CA ARG A 93 -22.62 -3.14 13.69
C ARG A 93 -21.86 -2.74 14.95
N ASN A 94 -21.96 -3.55 16.01
CA ASN A 94 -21.33 -3.24 17.29
C ASN A 94 -19.93 -3.86 17.33
N GLU A 95 -18.93 -3.00 17.52
CA GLU A 95 -17.50 -3.33 17.45
C GLU A 95 -16.87 -3.62 18.82
N ASN A 96 -17.69 -3.64 19.88
CA ASN A 96 -17.28 -3.76 21.28
C ASN A 96 -17.56 -5.16 21.88
N ALA A 97 -17.59 -6.20 21.03
CA ALA A 97 -17.92 -7.59 21.33
C ALA A 97 -19.41 -7.94 21.47
N GLU A 98 -20.34 -6.98 21.51
CA GLU A 98 -21.77 -7.26 21.70
C GLU A 98 -22.40 -8.12 20.60
N SER A 99 -21.92 -7.98 19.35
CA SER A 99 -22.36 -8.81 18.21
C SER A 99 -21.44 -10.01 17.94
N GLY A 100 -20.53 -10.34 18.88
CA GLY A 100 -19.44 -11.28 18.62
C GLY A 100 -18.34 -10.70 17.73
N ILE A 101 -18.29 -9.37 17.55
CA ILE A 101 -17.32 -8.64 16.73
C ILE A 101 -16.55 -7.68 17.63
N TYR A 102 -15.22 -7.68 17.55
CA TYR A 102 -14.38 -6.81 18.35
C TYR A 102 -13.28 -6.14 17.52
N VAL A 103 -13.29 -4.81 17.45
CA VAL A 103 -12.27 -4.01 16.75
C VAL A 103 -11.20 -3.57 17.75
N HIS A 104 -9.97 -4.05 17.57
CA HIS A 104 -8.87 -3.83 18.51
C HIS A 104 -7.99 -2.65 18.11
N VAL A 105 -8.41 -1.44 18.47
CA VAL A 105 -7.71 -0.18 18.13
C VAL A 105 -6.39 0.03 18.90
N GLY A 106 -6.25 -0.61 20.07
CA GLY A 106 -5.10 -0.45 20.97
C GLY A 106 -3.98 -1.48 20.78
N GLY A 107 -4.01 -2.26 19.68
CA GLY A 107 -3.09 -3.39 19.50
C GLY A 107 -1.61 -3.02 19.39
N PHE A 108 -1.31 -1.78 19.03
CA PHE A 108 0.06 -1.28 18.85
C PHE A 108 0.38 -0.04 19.70
N THR A 109 -0.56 0.39 20.56
CA THR A 109 -0.28 1.50 21.48
C THR A 109 0.66 1.00 22.57
N TYR A 110 1.85 1.60 22.65
CA TYR A 110 2.63 1.56 23.88
C TYR A 110 1.82 2.32 24.94
N ASN A 111 1.81 1.81 26.17
CA ASN A 111 1.35 2.63 27.30
C ASN A 111 2.26 3.86 27.36
N GLU A 112 1.86 4.95 26.70
CA GLU A 112 2.51 6.25 26.84
C GLU A 112 2.20 6.73 28.26
N SER A 113 3.07 6.32 29.19
CA SER A 113 3.38 7.11 30.37
C SER A 113 4.19 8.34 29.95
N GLU A 114 3.66 9.15 29.04
CA GLU A 114 4.12 10.52 28.85
C GLU A 114 3.05 11.41 29.46
N GLU A 115 3.41 12.05 30.57
CA GLU A 115 2.61 13.07 31.23
C GLU A 115 2.05 14.03 30.18
N GLN A 116 0.73 14.02 30.00
CA GLN A 116 0.03 15.00 29.19
C GLN A 116 0.26 16.38 29.81
N GLN A 117 1.29 17.09 29.35
CA GLN A 117 1.49 18.48 29.73
C GLN A 117 0.28 19.28 29.29
N SER A 118 -0.32 20.01 30.22
CA SER A 118 -1.54 20.80 30.03
C SER A 118 -1.39 21.98 29.05
N PHE A 119 -0.18 22.23 28.54
CA PHE A 119 0.10 23.29 27.57
C PHE A 119 1.22 22.88 26.61
N VAL A 120 0.90 22.61 25.35
CA VAL A 120 1.88 22.21 24.31
C VAL A 120 1.59 22.97 23.01
N PHE A 121 2.62 23.57 22.41
CA PHE A 121 2.55 24.16 21.07
C PHE A 121 2.95 23.13 20.01
N ARG A 122 2.29 23.17 18.83
CA ARG A 122 2.59 22.28 17.67
C ARG A 122 2.43 20.78 17.97
N THR A 123 1.33 20.40 18.60
CA THR A 123 0.95 19.01 18.85
C THR A 123 0.56 18.22 17.59
N GLY A 124 0.46 18.89 16.43
CA GLY A 124 0.11 18.27 15.15
C GLY A 124 1.24 18.39 14.13
N ARG A 125 1.39 17.36 13.29
CA ARG A 125 2.26 17.39 12.11
C ARG A 125 1.72 18.42 11.12
N THR A 126 2.50 19.44 10.80
CA THR A 126 2.19 20.42 9.74
C THR A 126 3.01 20.11 8.49
N ARG A 127 2.43 20.34 7.30
CA ARG A 127 3.12 20.23 6.00
C ARG A 127 4.28 21.21 5.84
N GLU A 128 4.35 22.24 6.70
CA GLU A 128 5.37 23.30 6.66
C GLU A 128 6.58 23.02 7.56
N SER A 129 6.63 21.89 8.25
CA SER A 129 7.78 21.49 9.07
C SER A 129 8.39 20.21 8.55
N SER A 130 9.57 20.32 7.94
CA SER A 130 10.40 19.18 7.57
C SER A 130 11.11 18.63 8.81
N TYR A 131 10.91 17.35 9.12
CA TYR A 131 11.55 16.69 10.26
C TYR A 131 12.62 15.72 9.76
N SER A 132 13.89 16.12 9.77
CA SER A 132 15.00 15.26 9.32
C SER A 132 15.06 13.90 10.05
N LYS A 133 14.62 13.88 11.31
CA LYS A 133 14.51 12.65 12.13
C LYS A 133 13.57 11.60 11.52
N ASP A 134 12.55 12.02 10.76
CA ASP A 134 11.65 11.07 10.09
C ASP A 134 12.41 10.31 8.99
N TYR A 135 13.37 10.94 8.31
CA TYR A 135 14.26 10.27 7.36
C TYR A 135 15.21 9.30 8.05
N ASP A 136 15.78 9.66 9.21
CA ASP A 136 16.61 8.71 9.99
C ASP A 136 15.82 7.44 10.33
N SER A 137 14.55 7.60 10.71
CA SER A 137 13.65 6.48 11.02
C SER A 137 13.32 5.67 9.76
N LEU A 138 13.05 6.34 8.64
CA LEU A 138 12.79 5.70 7.35
C LEU A 138 14.01 4.91 6.85
N TYR A 139 15.23 5.45 6.98
CA TYR A 139 16.44 4.77 6.54
C TYR A 139 16.66 3.46 7.31
N GLU A 140 16.45 3.50 8.62
CA GLU A 140 16.60 2.31 9.46
C GLU A 140 15.48 1.29 9.21
N LEU A 141 14.25 1.75 8.96
CA LEU A 141 13.15 0.90 8.50
C LEU A 141 13.49 0.22 7.16
N LEU A 142 13.91 0.98 6.14
CA LEU A 142 14.23 0.43 4.83
C LEU A 142 15.37 -0.60 4.88
N LYS A 143 16.38 -0.38 5.72
CA LYS A 143 17.45 -1.37 5.96
C LYS A 143 16.90 -2.66 6.57
N HIS A 144 16.00 -2.55 7.54
CA HIS A 144 15.37 -3.70 8.17
C HIS A 144 14.48 -4.47 7.18
N GLU A 145 13.59 -3.77 6.47
CA GLU A 145 12.66 -4.38 5.51
C GLU A 145 13.39 -5.03 4.33
N ARG A 146 14.53 -4.49 3.90
CA ARG A 146 15.36 -5.14 2.88
C ARG A 146 15.85 -6.54 3.29
N GLU A 147 16.08 -6.77 4.57
CA GLU A 147 16.60 -8.05 5.08
C GLU A 147 15.49 -9.00 5.55
N HIS A 148 14.32 -8.47 5.91
CA HIS A 148 13.28 -9.21 6.63
C HIS A 148 11.87 -9.09 6.04
N GLY A 149 11.66 -8.23 5.07
CA GLY A 149 10.34 -7.83 4.59
C GLY A 149 10.26 -7.70 3.07
N TYR A 150 9.41 -6.76 2.64
CA TYR A 150 9.08 -6.55 1.24
C TYR A 150 8.65 -5.10 1.00
N ILE A 151 9.41 -4.37 0.21
CA ILE A 151 9.28 -2.92 0.02
C ILE A 151 8.57 -2.62 -1.30
N LEU A 152 7.31 -2.23 -1.20
CA LEU A 152 6.49 -1.74 -2.31
C LEU A 152 6.55 -0.21 -2.38
N TRP A 153 6.80 0.32 -3.58
CA TRP A 153 6.69 1.75 -3.86
C TRP A 153 5.50 2.06 -4.77
N VAL A 154 4.64 2.98 -4.34
CA VAL A 154 3.58 3.56 -5.19
C VAL A 154 4.04 4.92 -5.70
N LEU A 155 4.29 5.03 -7.00
CA LEU A 155 4.97 6.18 -7.58
C LEU A 155 4.10 6.92 -8.61
N GLY A 156 4.04 8.24 -8.47
CA GLY A 156 3.53 9.16 -9.49
C GLY A 156 4.64 9.70 -10.39
N PRO A 157 4.30 10.32 -11.54
CA PRO A 157 5.30 10.80 -12.50
C PRO A 157 6.19 11.93 -11.95
N ALA A 158 5.80 12.62 -10.87
CA ALA A 158 6.63 13.67 -10.28
C ALA A 158 8.05 13.20 -9.90
N VAL A 159 8.23 11.90 -9.63
CA VAL A 159 9.53 11.29 -9.30
C VAL A 159 10.55 11.43 -10.44
N ILE A 160 10.10 11.49 -11.69
CA ILE A 160 10.98 11.46 -12.87
C ILE A 160 11.12 12.82 -13.57
N PHE A 161 10.42 13.86 -13.10
CA PHE A 161 10.45 15.21 -13.69
C PHE A 161 11.72 15.97 -13.33
N ASP A 162 12.48 15.45 -12.37
CA ASP A 162 13.78 15.93 -11.96
C ASP A 162 14.83 14.85 -12.16
N HIS A 163 15.99 15.26 -12.68
CA HIS A 163 17.12 14.38 -12.97
C HIS A 163 17.64 13.61 -11.73
N ASP A 164 17.81 14.32 -10.61
CA ASP A 164 18.42 13.72 -9.42
C ASP A 164 17.42 12.83 -8.69
N SER A 165 16.14 13.21 -8.68
CA SER A 165 15.05 12.36 -8.19
C SER A 165 14.93 11.06 -9.00
N LYS A 166 14.97 11.14 -10.34
CA LYS A 166 14.98 9.96 -11.23
C LYS A 166 16.16 9.03 -10.90
N ASN A 167 17.35 9.60 -10.75
CA ASN A 167 18.56 8.82 -10.45
C ASN A 167 18.56 8.24 -9.03
N ALA A 168 18.04 8.98 -8.05
CA ALA A 168 17.90 8.50 -6.69
C ALA A 168 16.97 7.27 -6.62
N MET A 169 15.83 7.32 -7.31
CA MET A 169 14.91 6.17 -7.38
C MET A 169 15.56 4.97 -8.07
N ALA A 170 16.24 5.18 -9.20
CA ALA A 170 17.00 4.12 -9.88
C ALA A 170 18.09 3.52 -8.97
N GLY A 171 18.77 4.36 -8.18
CA GLY A 171 19.76 3.94 -7.18
C GLY A 171 19.17 3.12 -6.04
N LEU A 172 17.95 3.44 -5.57
CA LEU A 172 17.25 2.63 -4.58
C LEU A 172 16.93 1.22 -5.12
N ILE A 173 16.51 1.12 -6.38
CA ILE A 173 16.26 -0.16 -7.05
C ILE A 173 17.56 -0.96 -7.13
N ASP A 174 18.62 -0.37 -7.66
CA ASP A 174 19.93 -1.03 -7.81
C ASP A 174 20.57 -1.43 -6.46
N ALA A 175 20.24 -0.73 -5.37
CA ALA A 175 20.72 -1.03 -4.02
C ALA A 175 19.84 -2.03 -3.24
N GLY A 176 18.78 -2.56 -3.87
CA GLY A 176 17.89 -3.57 -3.30
C GLY A 176 16.88 -3.03 -2.29
N PHE A 177 16.52 -1.75 -2.35
CA PHE A 177 15.49 -1.15 -1.47
C PHE A 177 14.10 -1.09 -2.13
N VAL A 178 13.89 -1.88 -3.17
CA VAL A 178 12.66 -1.93 -3.95
C VAL A 178 12.41 -3.36 -4.40
N ASP A 179 11.31 -3.95 -3.94
CA ASP A 179 10.90 -5.30 -4.36
C ASP A 179 9.81 -5.24 -5.44
N VAL A 180 9.01 -4.17 -5.48
CA VAL A 180 8.00 -3.93 -6.52
C VAL A 180 7.65 -2.45 -6.64
N ILE A 181 7.32 -2.02 -7.86
CA ILE A 181 6.79 -0.68 -8.12
C ILE A 181 5.38 -0.78 -8.70
N PHE A 182 4.44 -0.04 -8.09
CA PHE A 182 3.14 0.26 -8.67
C PHE A 182 3.15 1.70 -9.16
N ALA A 183 2.87 1.91 -10.44
CA ALA A 183 2.84 3.23 -11.05
C ALA A 183 1.77 3.31 -12.13
N GLY A 184 1.61 4.49 -12.74
CA GLY A 184 0.80 4.66 -13.95
C GLY A 184 1.66 4.78 -15.22
N ASN A 185 1.01 4.73 -16.38
CA ASN A 185 1.66 4.92 -17.69
C ASN A 185 2.55 6.18 -17.76
N ALA A 186 2.12 7.28 -17.11
CA ALA A 186 2.85 8.54 -17.11
C ALA A 186 4.27 8.40 -16.55
N LEU A 187 4.46 7.62 -15.47
CA LEU A 187 5.78 7.42 -14.89
C LEU A 187 6.72 6.74 -15.88
N ALA A 188 6.31 5.59 -16.44
CA ALA A 188 7.16 4.86 -17.39
C ALA A 188 7.43 5.67 -18.66
N THR A 189 6.42 6.36 -19.18
CA THR A 189 6.55 7.20 -20.38
C THR A 189 7.61 8.27 -20.19
N HIS A 190 7.53 9.04 -19.09
CA HIS A 190 8.40 10.18 -18.87
C HIS A 190 9.76 9.78 -18.29
N ASP A 191 9.88 8.62 -17.64
CA ASP A 191 11.18 8.03 -17.31
C ASP A 191 11.98 7.76 -18.59
N LEU A 192 11.35 7.10 -19.56
CA LEU A 192 11.94 6.78 -20.87
C LEU A 192 12.18 8.04 -21.73
N GLU A 193 11.27 9.01 -21.70
CA GLU A 193 11.48 10.34 -22.30
C GLU A 193 12.72 11.01 -21.69
N GLY A 194 12.87 10.95 -20.37
CA GLY A 194 14.02 11.47 -19.65
C GLY A 194 15.32 10.74 -19.99
N SER A 195 15.26 9.44 -20.29
CA SER A 195 16.42 8.67 -20.73
C SER A 195 16.86 8.98 -22.16
N ILE A 196 15.91 9.18 -23.09
CA ILE A 196 16.20 9.35 -24.52
C ILE A 196 16.38 10.82 -24.90
N LEU A 197 15.48 11.69 -24.44
CA LEU A 197 15.38 13.10 -24.86
C LEU A 197 15.82 14.07 -23.76
N ARG A 198 16.10 13.57 -22.55
CA ARG A 198 16.41 14.37 -21.36
C ARG A 198 15.27 15.33 -20.98
N THR A 199 14.04 15.02 -21.38
CA THR A 199 12.86 15.81 -21.07
C THR A 199 11.77 14.98 -20.39
N ALA A 200 10.88 15.66 -19.69
CA ALA A 200 9.58 15.13 -19.31
C ALA A 200 8.52 16.19 -19.63
N LEU A 201 7.46 15.81 -20.36
CA LEU A 201 6.47 16.77 -20.89
C LEU A 201 7.11 17.89 -21.71
N GLY A 202 8.23 17.59 -22.39
CA GLY A 202 8.94 18.58 -23.20
C GLY A 202 9.74 19.62 -22.41
N GLN A 203 9.89 19.46 -21.10
CA GLN A 203 10.76 20.27 -20.27
C GLN A 203 12.01 19.46 -19.90
N ASN A 204 13.21 20.06 -20.04
CA ASN A 204 14.45 19.39 -19.66
C ASN A 204 14.45 19.08 -18.16
N ILE A 205 14.69 17.82 -17.78
CA ILE A 205 14.58 17.35 -16.40
C ILE A 205 15.68 17.85 -15.46
N TYR A 206 16.72 18.50 -16.00
CA TYR A 206 17.79 19.12 -15.22
C TYR A 206 17.67 20.65 -15.20
N THR A 207 17.62 21.29 -16.37
CA THR A 207 17.59 22.76 -16.45
C THR A 207 16.20 23.36 -16.26
N GLN A 208 15.15 22.53 -16.28
CA GLN A 208 13.75 22.95 -16.18
C GLN A 208 13.34 23.93 -17.30
N GLN A 209 14.02 23.89 -18.45
CA GLN A 209 13.68 24.69 -19.62
C GLN A 209 12.84 23.89 -20.62
N SER A 210 11.76 24.49 -21.13
CA SER A 210 10.96 23.88 -22.20
C SER A 210 11.74 23.82 -23.52
N VAL A 211 11.63 22.71 -24.24
CA VAL A 211 12.22 22.56 -25.57
C VAL A 211 11.20 22.88 -26.66
N PHE A 212 11.68 23.36 -27.81
CA PHE A 212 10.82 23.60 -28.98
C PHE A 212 10.08 22.32 -29.36
N ASN A 213 8.76 22.42 -29.58
CA ASN A 213 7.87 21.29 -29.86
C ASN A 213 7.89 20.14 -28.82
N GLY A 214 8.33 20.40 -27.59
CA GLY A 214 8.48 19.36 -26.57
C GLY A 214 7.20 18.62 -26.18
N HIS A 215 6.01 19.17 -26.48
CA HIS A 215 4.74 18.49 -26.26
C HIS A 215 4.60 17.18 -27.08
N TYR A 216 5.37 17.00 -28.16
CA TYR A 216 5.40 15.75 -28.92
C TYR A 216 6.29 14.67 -28.29
N ASN A 217 7.25 15.03 -27.44
CA ASN A 217 8.29 14.12 -26.96
C ASN A 217 7.71 12.84 -26.32
N HIS A 218 6.81 12.99 -25.36
CA HIS A 218 6.18 11.84 -24.69
C HIS A 218 5.32 10.99 -25.66
N ILE A 219 4.68 11.61 -26.65
CA ILE A 219 3.88 10.90 -27.66
C ILE A 219 4.78 10.07 -28.57
N ASP A 220 5.93 10.61 -28.97
CA ASP A 220 6.92 9.89 -29.77
C ASP A 220 7.49 8.69 -29.01
N ILE A 221 7.76 8.86 -27.71
CA ILE A 221 8.24 7.79 -26.83
C ILE A 221 7.19 6.68 -26.71
N ILE A 222 5.91 7.02 -26.49
CA ILE A 222 4.82 6.05 -26.46
C ILE A 222 4.75 5.29 -27.79
N ASN A 223 4.80 5.99 -28.92
CA ASN A 223 4.73 5.36 -30.24
C ASN A 223 5.91 4.43 -30.51
N LYS A 224 7.12 4.80 -30.08
CA LYS A 224 8.30 3.93 -30.17
C LYS A 224 8.17 2.70 -29.28
N ALA A 225 7.74 2.85 -28.03
CA ALA A 225 7.53 1.73 -27.11
C ALA A 225 6.46 0.76 -27.65
N ARG A 226 5.36 1.28 -28.20
CA ARG A 226 4.34 0.46 -28.88
C ARG A 226 4.89 -0.30 -30.08
N ARG A 227 5.79 0.31 -30.86
CA ARG A 227 6.45 -0.34 -32.00
C ARG A 227 7.39 -1.45 -31.56
N ALA A 228 8.10 -1.28 -30.44
CA ALA A 228 8.96 -2.30 -29.86
C ALA A 228 8.17 -3.50 -29.29
N GLY A 229 6.95 -3.25 -28.79
CA GLY A 229 6.00 -4.27 -28.34
C GLY A 229 6.16 -4.70 -26.87
N SER A 230 7.23 -4.27 -26.19
CA SER A 230 7.38 -4.35 -24.73
C SER A 230 8.42 -3.34 -24.25
N LEU A 231 8.47 -3.07 -22.93
CA LEU A 231 9.46 -2.15 -22.34
C LEU A 231 10.88 -2.72 -22.44
N GLU A 232 11.04 -4.03 -22.25
CA GLU A 232 12.33 -4.73 -22.36
C GLU A 232 12.92 -4.57 -23.75
N LYS A 233 12.12 -4.86 -24.79
CA LYS A 233 12.54 -4.68 -26.18
C LYS A 233 12.83 -3.22 -26.49
N PHE A 234 12.04 -2.30 -25.96
CA PHE A 234 12.23 -0.87 -26.20
C PHE A 234 13.55 -0.37 -25.58
N VAL A 235 13.82 -0.75 -24.34
CA VAL A 235 15.06 -0.44 -23.62
C VAL A 235 16.28 -0.99 -24.36
N GLU A 236 16.20 -2.22 -24.86
CA GLU A 236 17.26 -2.83 -25.67
C GLU A 236 17.47 -2.10 -27.01
N GLN A 237 16.40 -1.84 -27.77
CA GLN A 237 16.46 -1.21 -29.09
C GLN A 237 17.00 0.22 -29.07
N GLU A 238 16.61 1.01 -28.08
CA GLU A 238 17.09 2.40 -27.93
C GLU A 238 18.38 2.48 -27.09
N ASN A 239 18.95 1.35 -26.67
CA ASN A 239 20.18 1.26 -25.87
C ASN A 239 20.11 2.11 -24.59
N ILE A 240 18.98 2.03 -23.88
CA ILE A 240 18.74 2.74 -22.63
C ILE A 240 19.52 2.05 -21.51
N LYS A 241 20.25 2.84 -20.71
CA LYS A 241 21.14 2.36 -19.63
C LYS A 241 20.92 3.04 -18.29
N ASP A 242 19.84 3.81 -18.16
CA ASP A 242 19.50 4.60 -16.98
C ASP A 242 17.98 4.64 -16.77
N GLY A 243 17.54 5.09 -15.60
CA GLY A 243 16.12 5.30 -15.28
C GLY A 243 15.45 4.15 -14.54
N VAL A 244 14.25 4.43 -14.03
CA VAL A 244 13.47 3.53 -13.20
C VAL A 244 13.10 2.27 -13.97
N VAL A 245 12.62 2.41 -15.21
CA VAL A 245 12.22 1.28 -16.06
C VAL A 245 13.41 0.37 -16.34
N TYR A 246 14.56 0.94 -16.72
CA TYR A 246 15.79 0.17 -16.95
C TYR A 246 16.25 -0.55 -15.69
N SER A 247 16.32 0.14 -14.55
CA SER A 247 16.74 -0.46 -13.28
C SER A 247 15.79 -1.57 -12.83
N CYS A 248 14.48 -1.44 -13.05
CA CYS A 248 13.53 -2.54 -12.80
C CYS A 248 13.83 -3.77 -13.66
N ILE A 249 13.98 -3.60 -14.97
CA ILE A 249 14.25 -4.71 -15.90
C ILE A 249 15.58 -5.38 -15.55
N LYS A 250 16.64 -4.60 -15.35
CA LYS A 250 17.99 -5.09 -15.01
C LYS A 250 18.01 -5.94 -13.73
N ASN A 251 17.25 -5.54 -12.71
CA ASN A 251 17.22 -6.20 -11.41
C ASN A 251 16.05 -7.19 -11.26
N ASN A 252 15.29 -7.44 -12.33
CA ASN A 252 14.08 -8.29 -12.33
C ASN A 252 13.03 -7.86 -11.28
N ILE A 253 12.86 -6.55 -11.08
CA ILE A 253 11.85 -5.98 -10.17
C ILE A 253 10.54 -5.81 -10.93
N PRO A 254 9.42 -6.41 -10.45
CA PRO A 254 8.11 -6.20 -11.06
C PRO A 254 7.72 -4.71 -11.06
N LEU A 255 7.35 -4.22 -12.24
CA LEU A 255 6.80 -2.88 -12.46
C LEU A 255 5.37 -3.02 -13.00
N TYR A 256 4.39 -2.74 -12.16
CA TYR A 256 2.97 -2.77 -12.54
C TYR A 256 2.51 -1.37 -12.95
N LEU A 257 2.16 -1.22 -14.22
CA LEU A 257 1.60 0.01 -14.79
C LEU A 257 0.08 -0.09 -14.80
N LEU A 258 -0.54 0.55 -13.82
CA LEU A 258 -1.98 0.58 -13.65
C LEU A 258 -2.59 1.58 -14.65
N VAL A 259 -3.59 1.11 -15.38
CA VAL A 259 -4.46 1.91 -16.23
C VAL A 259 -5.85 1.88 -15.57
N PRO A 260 -6.52 3.04 -15.41
CA PRO A 260 -7.86 3.10 -14.85
C PRO A 260 -8.88 2.32 -15.69
#